data_AF-A0A6G9KTD1-F1
#
_entry.id   AF-A0A6G9KTD1-F1
#
_cell.length_a   1.000
_cell.length_b   1.000
_cell.length_c   1.000
_cell.angle_alpha   90.00
_cell.angle_beta   90.00
_cell.angle_gamma   90.00
#
_symmetry.space_group_name_H-M   'P 1'
#
loop_
_entity.id
_entity.type
_entity.pdbx_description
1 polymer ?
#
loop_
_entity_poly.entity_id
_entity_poly.type
_entity_poly.pdbx_seq_one_letter_code
_entity_poly.pdbx_strand_id
1 'polypeptide(L)'
;MADHGCAGSGYSWMQDKSASCDNFSPNGRKQGPLNAVSSKEIAQVSSVDDLYEFICSGPLISKIGLTAEKVAESIDKWIEYGLRLCRLFQLNQLALNEAQKIRIYHYYIPVFLWCEQEISQHSSKFKEEEEIPPLVIGFSAPQGCGKTTLVFALEYLFKITGRRAATISIDDFYLTAEEQAKLRDSNPGNLLLEFRGNAGSHDLPLSVETLTALSKLTKEGVKMKLPRYDKSAYSGRGDRADPSEWPEVEGPLPVILFEGWMLGFKPLPPEVVKAVDPQLETVNKNLETYYDAWHKFVKSWIVIKIQDPSYVYQWRLQAEIAMRADGKAGMTDEEVKDFVSRYLPAYKAYLPTLYSEGPSGSDPEHVLLIDIDEGRNPILGC
;
A
#
# COMPACT_ATOMS: atom_id res chain seq x y z
N MET A 1 3.45 4.57 25.31
CA MET A 1 4.78 4.51 24.69
C MET A 1 4.58 4.89 23.24
N ALA A 2 5.21 6.00 22.83
CA ALA A 2 4.93 6.65 21.56
C ALA A 2 5.55 5.87 20.40
N ASP A 3 4.70 5.49 19.45
CA ASP A 3 5.06 4.91 18.16
C ASP A 3 5.71 6.01 17.32
N HIS A 4 7.02 5.94 17.13
CA HIS A 4 7.76 6.80 16.20
C HIS A 4 8.11 5.99 14.94
N GLY A 5 7.06 5.59 14.23
CA GLY A 5 7.13 5.09 12.86
C GLY A 5 6.10 5.84 12.02
N CYS A 6 6.57 6.61 11.03
CA CYS A 6 5.77 7.46 10.14
C CYS A 6 5.34 8.83 10.73
N ALA A 7 6.32 9.68 11.07
CA ALA A 7 6.07 11.09 11.36
C ALA A 7 5.80 11.90 10.07
N GLY A 8 4.59 11.74 9.53
CA GLY A 8 3.81 12.78 8.86
C GLY A 8 4.06 13.01 7.37
N SER A 9 3.51 12.13 6.55
CA SER A 9 2.59 12.61 5.52
C SER A 9 1.22 12.09 5.91
N GLY A 10 0.31 12.97 6.34
CA GLY A 10 -1.08 12.57 6.52
C GLY A 10 -1.58 11.90 5.23
N TYR A 11 -2.57 11.02 5.33
CA TYR A 11 -3.25 10.42 4.18
C TYR A 11 -4.01 11.52 3.41
N SER A 12 -3.27 12.45 2.80
CA SER A 12 -3.77 13.76 2.33
C SER A 12 -4.82 13.61 1.24
N TRP A 13 -4.80 12.48 0.53
CA TRP A 13 -5.78 12.14 -0.49
C TRP A 13 -7.07 11.53 0.09
N MET A 14 -7.05 11.04 1.34
CA MET A 14 -8.23 10.62 2.11
C MET A 14 -8.89 11.78 2.86
N GLN A 15 -8.14 12.85 3.15
CA GLN A 15 -8.62 14.04 3.85
C GLN A 15 -9.20 15.07 2.86
N ASP A 16 -10.28 15.72 3.27
CA ASP A 16 -10.92 16.79 2.48
C ASP A 16 -10.16 18.11 2.69
N LYS A 17 -9.76 18.80 1.60
CA LYS A 17 -9.03 20.08 1.67
C LYS A 17 -9.96 21.30 1.80
N SER A 18 -11.24 21.10 2.09
CA SER A 18 -12.24 22.17 2.16
C SER A 18 -12.45 22.80 3.54
N ALA A 19 -11.71 22.40 4.57
CA ALA A 19 -11.74 23.06 5.88
C ALA A 19 -10.43 23.83 6.13
N SER A 20 -10.34 25.06 5.61
CA SER A 20 -9.36 26.02 6.13
C SER A 20 -9.64 26.24 7.62
N CYS A 21 -8.65 25.96 8.46
CA CYS A 21 -8.72 26.19 9.89
C CYS A 21 -8.80 27.70 10.16
N ASP A 22 -10.01 28.22 10.43
CA ASP A 22 -10.17 29.53 11.03
C ASP A 22 -9.70 29.46 12.49
N ASN A 23 -8.59 30.15 12.77
CA ASN A 23 -8.03 30.37 14.09
C ASN A 23 -9.02 31.11 14.99
N PHE A 24 -9.73 30.39 15.86
CA PHE A 24 -10.49 31.01 16.95
C PHE A 24 -9.57 31.30 18.15
N SER A 25 -9.19 32.58 18.30
CA SER A 25 -8.68 33.13 19.56
C SER A 25 -9.84 33.45 20.52
N PRO A 26 -9.72 33.18 21.83
CA PRO A 26 -10.79 33.43 22.78
C PRO A 26 -10.64 34.83 23.40
N ASN A 27 -11.44 35.81 22.97
CA ASN A 27 -11.98 36.87 23.84
C ASN A 27 -12.80 37.90 23.04
N GLY A 28 -14.03 38.17 23.50
CA GLY A 28 -14.79 39.36 23.09
C GLY A 28 -16.28 39.12 22.87
N ARG A 29 -17.07 39.23 23.95
CA ARG A 29 -18.54 39.33 23.88
C ARG A 29 -18.95 40.57 23.06
N LYS A 30 -19.87 40.40 22.10
CA LYS A 30 -20.95 41.36 21.78
C LYS A 30 -22.10 40.60 21.08
N GLN A 31 -23.29 40.69 21.68
CA GLN A 31 -24.54 40.17 21.13
C GLN A 31 -25.01 41.04 19.95
N GLY A 32 -25.44 40.40 18.86
CA GLY A 32 -26.12 40.98 17.71
C GLY A 32 -27.13 39.97 17.16
N PRO A 33 -28.23 40.40 16.52
CA PRO A 33 -29.49 39.67 16.50
C PRO A 33 -29.47 38.43 15.60
N LEU A 34 -30.16 37.40 16.07
CA LEU A 34 -30.48 36.14 15.39
C LEU A 34 -31.26 36.42 14.10
N ASN A 35 -30.59 36.31 12.95
CA ASN A 35 -31.26 36.12 11.67
C ASN A 35 -31.30 34.64 11.36
N ALA A 36 -32.48 34.05 11.53
CA ALA A 36 -32.81 32.72 11.07
C ALA A 36 -32.78 32.69 9.54
N VAL A 37 -31.72 32.12 8.97
CA VAL A 37 -31.72 31.66 7.58
C VAL A 37 -31.77 30.14 7.61
N SER A 38 -32.99 29.64 7.40
CA SER A 38 -33.25 28.25 7.06
C SER A 38 -32.70 27.98 5.67
N SER A 39 -31.58 27.26 5.58
CA SER A 39 -31.22 26.50 4.38
C SER A 39 -31.09 25.04 4.76
N LYS A 40 -32.13 24.29 4.38
CA LYS A 40 -32.22 22.84 4.40
C LYS A 40 -31.06 22.24 3.59
N GLU A 41 -30.03 21.79 4.28
CA GLU A 41 -29.12 20.73 3.82
C GLU A 41 -28.69 19.94 5.05
N ILE A 42 -29.69 19.34 5.71
CA ILE A 42 -29.43 18.27 6.67
C ILE A 42 -29.13 17.05 5.80
N ALA A 43 -27.86 16.63 5.81
CA ALA A 43 -27.35 15.43 5.18
C ALA A 43 -28.38 14.29 5.30
N GLN A 44 -28.80 13.74 4.16
CA GLN A 44 -29.62 12.54 4.13
C GLN A 44 -28.87 11.45 4.90
N VAL A 45 -29.45 11.01 6.02
CA VAL A 45 -29.03 9.79 6.70
C VAL A 45 -29.25 8.67 5.68
N SER A 46 -28.19 8.24 5.02
CA SER A 46 -28.20 7.06 4.14
C SER A 46 -28.84 5.92 4.90
N SER A 47 -29.94 5.38 4.39
CA SER A 47 -30.55 4.18 4.97
C SER A 47 -29.58 2.99 4.82
N VAL A 48 -29.79 1.93 5.61
CA VAL A 48 -29.03 0.69 5.46
C VAL A 48 -29.22 0.11 4.06
N ASP A 49 -30.41 0.25 3.48
CA ASP A 49 -30.72 -0.18 2.12
C ASP A 49 -29.91 0.61 1.07
N ASP A 50 -29.80 1.94 1.20
CA ASP A 50 -28.97 2.76 0.31
C ASP A 50 -27.48 2.37 0.39
N LEU A 51 -27.00 2.02 1.58
CA LEU A 51 -25.63 1.56 1.76
C LEU A 51 -25.43 0.15 1.18
N TYR A 52 -26.40 -0.75 1.34
CA TYR A 52 -26.38 -2.08 0.77
C TYR A 52 -26.33 -2.03 -0.76
N GLU A 53 -27.23 -1.27 -1.40
CA GLU A 53 -27.21 -1.07 -2.85
C GLU A 53 -25.89 -0.47 -3.31
N PHE A 54 -25.37 0.52 -2.56
CA PHE A 54 -24.07 1.09 -2.82
C PHE A 54 -22.99 0.01 -2.78
N ILE A 55 -22.85 -0.75 -1.69
CA ILE A 55 -21.83 -1.82 -1.56
C ILE A 55 -21.93 -2.79 -2.74
N CYS A 56 -23.13 -3.28 -3.07
CA CYS A 56 -23.37 -4.24 -4.14
C CYS A 56 -23.00 -3.73 -5.54
N SER A 57 -22.98 -2.41 -5.75
CA SER A 57 -22.53 -1.80 -7.01
C SER A 57 -21.01 -1.71 -7.17
N GLY A 58 -20.24 -2.07 -6.12
CA GLY A 58 -18.79 -1.97 -6.14
C GLY A 58 -18.11 -2.93 -7.14
N PRO A 59 -17.07 -2.49 -7.85
CA PRO A 59 -16.41 -3.27 -8.91
C PRO A 59 -15.68 -4.52 -8.40
N LEU A 60 -15.41 -4.61 -7.10
CA LEU A 60 -14.70 -5.74 -6.51
C LEU A 60 -15.62 -6.85 -6.00
N ILE A 61 -16.92 -6.60 -5.79
CA ILE A 61 -17.84 -7.55 -5.14
C ILE A 61 -17.86 -8.90 -5.87
N SER A 62 -18.12 -8.89 -7.17
CA SER A 62 -18.12 -10.10 -7.99
C SER A 62 -16.72 -10.69 -8.17
N LYS A 63 -15.68 -9.85 -8.28
CA LYS A 63 -14.28 -10.29 -8.42
C LYS A 63 -13.79 -11.12 -7.22
N ILE A 64 -14.27 -10.81 -6.02
CA ILE A 64 -13.94 -11.55 -4.80
C ILE A 64 -14.96 -12.66 -4.47
N GLY A 65 -15.82 -13.02 -5.42
CA GLY A 65 -16.80 -14.11 -5.28
C GLY A 65 -17.93 -13.84 -4.26
N LEU A 66 -18.20 -12.57 -3.94
CA LEU A 66 -19.35 -12.19 -3.11
C LEU A 66 -20.58 -11.98 -3.99
N THR A 67 -21.74 -12.39 -3.47
CA THR A 67 -23.05 -12.14 -4.06
C THR A 67 -23.81 -11.11 -3.23
N ALA A 68 -24.86 -10.53 -3.81
CA ALA A 68 -25.72 -9.58 -3.11
C ALA A 68 -26.30 -10.20 -1.82
N GLU A 69 -26.68 -11.49 -1.86
CA GLU A 69 -27.19 -12.23 -0.70
C GLU A 69 -26.14 -12.34 0.40
N LYS A 70 -24.89 -12.69 0.08
CA LYS A 70 -23.80 -12.76 1.07
C LYS A 70 -23.47 -11.41 1.68
N VAL A 71 -23.59 -10.32 0.90
CA VAL A 71 -23.47 -8.96 1.43
C VAL A 71 -24.61 -8.67 2.40
N ALA A 72 -25.85 -9.01 2.05
CA ALA A 72 -27.01 -8.82 2.92
C ALA A 72 -26.90 -9.60 4.24
N GLU A 73 -26.48 -10.87 4.17
CA GLU A 73 -26.25 -11.74 5.34
C GLU A 73 -25.17 -11.21 6.30
N SER A 74 -24.27 -10.35 5.81
CA SER A 74 -23.14 -9.82 6.57
C SER A 74 -23.14 -8.30 6.68
N ILE A 75 -24.25 -7.62 6.37
CA ILE A 75 -24.32 -6.15 6.27
C ILE A 75 -23.87 -5.44 7.56
N ASP A 76 -24.16 -6.02 8.72
CA ASP A 76 -23.72 -5.50 10.02
C ASP A 76 -22.19 -5.41 10.12
N LYS A 77 -21.47 -6.40 9.56
CA LYS A 77 -20.00 -6.38 9.50
C LYS A 77 -19.49 -5.30 8.57
N TRP A 78 -20.14 -5.07 7.43
CA TRP A 78 -19.78 -3.98 6.52
C TRP A 78 -19.93 -2.61 7.19
N ILE A 79 -21.03 -2.41 7.91
CA ILE A 79 -21.28 -1.18 8.68
C ILE A 79 -20.23 -1.02 9.78
N GLU A 80 -19.90 -2.09 10.51
CA GLU A 80 -18.88 -2.04 11.55
C GLU A 80 -17.50 -1.71 10.95
N TYR A 81 -17.04 -2.43 9.92
CA TYR A 81 -15.75 -2.16 9.28
C TYR A 81 -15.69 -0.74 8.71
N GLY A 82 -16.78 -0.27 8.10
CA GLY A 82 -16.88 1.11 7.61
C GLY A 82 -16.70 2.12 8.74
N LEU A 83 -17.39 1.95 9.87
CA LEU A 83 -17.26 2.81 11.05
C LEU A 83 -15.84 2.77 11.62
N ARG A 84 -15.19 1.60 11.65
CA ARG A 84 -13.83 1.42 12.15
C ARG A 84 -12.81 2.11 11.26
N LEU A 85 -12.96 2.01 9.94
CA LEU A 85 -12.10 2.70 8.97
C LEU A 85 -12.32 4.22 8.99
N CYS A 86 -13.57 4.69 9.10
CA CYS A 86 -13.85 6.11 9.31
C CYS A 86 -13.12 6.64 10.54
N ARG A 87 -13.15 5.90 11.66
CA ARG A 87 -12.41 6.28 12.88
C ARG A 87 -10.91 6.28 12.66
N LEU A 88 -10.37 5.25 11.99
CA LEU A 88 -8.94 5.15 11.69
C LEU A 88 -8.43 6.36 10.91
N PHE A 89 -9.19 6.79 9.90
CA PHE A 89 -8.84 7.89 9.01
C PHE A 89 -9.40 9.25 9.45
N GLN A 90 -10.01 9.34 10.65
CA GLN A 90 -10.61 10.55 11.20
C GLN A 90 -11.68 11.18 10.28
N LEU A 91 -12.48 10.34 9.62
CA LEU A 91 -13.56 10.75 8.73
C LEU A 91 -14.89 10.80 9.46
N ASN A 92 -15.74 11.76 9.08
CA ASN A 92 -17.12 11.81 9.55
C ASN A 92 -17.97 10.80 8.77
N GLN A 93 -18.35 9.69 9.41
CA GLN A 93 -19.15 8.64 8.79
C GLN A 93 -20.50 9.13 8.23
N LEU A 94 -21.09 10.17 8.83
CA LEU A 94 -22.37 10.73 8.40
C LEU A 94 -22.23 11.70 7.21
N ALA A 95 -21.00 12.05 6.83
CA ALA A 95 -20.69 13.04 5.81
C ALA A 95 -19.47 12.62 4.97
N LEU A 96 -19.40 11.35 4.57
CA LEU A 96 -18.38 10.89 3.64
C LEU A 96 -18.65 11.46 2.25
N ASN A 97 -17.63 12.04 1.64
CA ASN A 97 -17.70 12.35 0.21
C ASN A 97 -17.65 11.04 -0.61
N GLU A 98 -17.99 11.13 -1.89
CA GLU A 98 -18.11 9.97 -2.78
C GLU A 98 -16.82 9.14 -2.84
N ALA A 99 -15.66 9.78 -3.01
CA ALA A 99 -14.37 9.10 -3.07
C ALA A 99 -14.03 8.36 -1.76
N GLN A 100 -14.32 8.97 -0.60
CA GLN A 100 -14.15 8.32 0.70
C GLN A 100 -15.07 7.09 0.83
N LYS A 101 -16.35 7.22 0.44
CA LYS A 101 -17.33 6.13 0.49
C LYS A 101 -16.90 4.97 -0.43
N ILE A 102 -16.46 5.27 -1.65
CA ILE A 102 -15.93 4.29 -2.60
C ILE A 102 -14.71 3.58 -2.01
N ARG A 103 -13.71 4.29 -1.50
CA ARG A 103 -12.50 3.64 -0.97
C ARG A 103 -12.78 2.75 0.23
N ILE A 104 -13.71 3.14 1.10
CA ILE A 104 -14.07 2.29 2.25
C ILE A 104 -14.83 1.05 1.77
N TYR A 105 -15.95 1.23 1.07
CA TYR A 105 -16.92 0.16 0.84
C TYR A 105 -16.71 -0.60 -0.48
N HIS A 106 -16.04 -0.02 -1.47
CA HIS A 106 -15.75 -0.68 -2.75
C HIS A 106 -14.29 -1.12 -2.89
N TYR A 107 -13.40 -0.66 -2.01
CA TYR A 107 -11.98 -0.99 -2.08
C TYR A 107 -11.46 -1.71 -0.83
N TYR A 108 -11.37 -1.01 0.30
CA TYR A 108 -10.64 -1.51 1.48
C TYR A 108 -11.34 -2.70 2.13
N ILE A 109 -12.66 -2.61 2.35
CA ILE A 109 -13.42 -3.72 2.93
C ILE A 109 -13.42 -4.95 2.00
N PRO A 110 -13.72 -4.83 0.68
CA PRO A 110 -13.62 -5.98 -0.22
C PRO A 110 -12.23 -6.64 -0.23
N VAL A 111 -11.15 -5.85 -0.27
CA VAL A 111 -9.78 -6.40 -0.23
C VAL A 111 -9.50 -7.10 1.09
N PHE A 112 -9.96 -6.55 2.21
CA PHE A 112 -9.86 -7.20 3.52
C PHE A 112 -10.59 -8.55 3.54
N LEU A 113 -11.82 -8.60 3.05
CA LEU A 113 -12.62 -9.82 2.98
C LEU A 113 -11.97 -10.88 2.07
N TRP A 114 -11.38 -10.47 0.95
CA TRP A 114 -10.61 -11.37 0.10
C TRP A 114 -9.37 -11.92 0.83
N CYS A 115 -8.62 -11.09 1.55
CA CYS A 115 -7.49 -11.57 2.36
C CYS A 115 -7.93 -12.57 3.45
N GLU A 116 -9.07 -12.33 4.12
CA GLU A 116 -9.63 -13.28 5.09
C GLU A 116 -9.99 -14.63 4.46
N GLN A 117 -10.52 -14.63 3.23
CA GLN A 117 -10.79 -15.84 2.47
C GLN A 117 -9.50 -16.60 2.15
N GLU A 118 -8.48 -15.90 1.64
CA GLU A 118 -7.17 -16.50 1.32
C GLU A 118 -6.50 -17.10 2.56
N ILE A 119 -6.52 -16.39 3.70
CA ILE A 119 -6.00 -16.89 4.98
C ILE A 119 -6.76 -18.16 5.42
N SER A 120 -8.08 -18.18 5.26
CA SER A 120 -8.92 -19.32 5.63
C SER A 120 -8.65 -20.53 4.73
N GLN A 121 -8.51 -20.32 3.41
CA GLN A 121 -8.16 -21.36 2.44
C GLN A 121 -6.73 -21.89 2.65
N HIS A 122 -5.79 -21.03 3.02
CA HIS A 122 -4.43 -21.45 3.36
C HIS A 122 -4.43 -22.32 4.61
N SER A 123 -5.12 -21.88 5.67
CA SER A 123 -5.18 -22.59 6.94
C SER A 123 -5.85 -23.96 6.82
N SER A 124 -6.86 -24.11 5.96
CA SER A 124 -7.56 -25.39 5.76
C SER A 124 -6.72 -26.46 5.04
N LYS A 125 -5.57 -26.10 4.46
CA LYS A 125 -4.62 -27.05 3.85
C LYS A 125 -3.81 -27.82 4.90
N PHE A 126 -3.83 -27.38 6.16
CA PHE A 126 -3.09 -27.98 7.27
C PHE A 126 -4.03 -28.72 8.21
N LYS A 127 -3.52 -29.76 8.87
CA LYS A 127 -4.27 -30.50 9.89
C LYS A 127 -4.27 -29.72 11.22
N GLU A 128 -5.24 -30.00 12.10
CA GLU A 128 -5.38 -29.29 13.39
C GLU A 128 -4.12 -29.33 14.27
N GLU A 129 -3.31 -30.39 14.16
CA GLU A 129 -2.08 -30.58 14.96
C GLU A 129 -0.82 -29.99 14.29
N GLU A 130 -0.92 -29.53 13.03
CA GLU A 130 0.21 -29.01 12.28
C GLU A 130 0.41 -27.51 12.56
N GLU A 131 1.67 -27.10 12.66
CA GLU A 131 2.01 -25.68 12.71
C GLU A 131 1.72 -25.04 11.35
N ILE A 132 0.82 -24.05 11.34
CA ILE A 132 0.43 -23.35 10.12
C ILE A 132 1.40 -22.18 9.91
N PRO A 133 2.28 -22.21 8.88
CA PRO A 133 3.09 -21.06 8.55
C PRO A 133 2.20 -19.89 8.11
N PRO A 134 2.57 -18.64 8.40
CA PRO A 134 1.81 -17.47 7.96
C PRO A 134 1.65 -17.46 6.43
N LEU A 135 0.47 -17.07 5.95
CA LEU A 135 0.25 -16.80 4.53
C LEU A 135 0.95 -15.50 4.14
N VAL A 136 1.82 -15.52 3.12
CA VAL A 136 2.40 -14.29 2.56
C VAL A 136 1.52 -13.77 1.42
N ILE A 137 0.93 -12.60 1.61
CA ILE A 137 0.15 -11.87 0.60
C ILE A 137 1.00 -10.73 0.04
N GLY A 138 1.29 -10.78 -1.26
CA GLY A 138 2.09 -9.80 -1.98
C GLY A 138 1.25 -8.66 -2.54
N PHE A 139 1.63 -7.41 -2.28
CA PHE A 139 0.97 -6.22 -2.83
C PHE A 139 1.90 -5.55 -3.84
N SER A 140 1.55 -5.65 -5.12
CA SER A 140 2.24 -4.98 -6.21
C SER A 140 1.48 -3.73 -6.63
N ALA A 141 2.12 -2.56 -6.52
CA ALA A 141 1.47 -1.33 -6.92
C ALA A 141 2.43 -0.18 -7.23
N PRO A 142 2.22 0.57 -8.32
CA PRO A 142 2.99 1.77 -8.63
C PRO A 142 3.00 2.79 -7.48
N GLN A 143 4.06 3.60 -7.43
CA GLN A 143 4.22 4.62 -6.39
C GLN A 143 3.07 5.62 -6.38
N GLY A 144 2.62 6.01 -5.18
CA GLY A 144 1.60 7.04 -5.01
C GLY A 144 0.15 6.58 -5.19
N CYS A 145 -0.09 5.31 -5.58
CA CYS A 145 -1.44 4.76 -5.80
C CYS A 145 -2.27 4.55 -4.51
N GLY A 146 -1.66 4.71 -3.32
CA GLY A 146 -2.31 4.49 -2.03
C GLY A 146 -2.10 3.10 -1.41
N LYS A 147 -1.18 2.27 -1.93
CA LYS A 147 -0.87 0.93 -1.40
C LYS A 147 -0.59 0.92 0.11
N THR A 148 0.28 1.81 0.60
CA THR A 148 0.61 1.89 2.03
C THR A 148 -0.61 2.23 2.89
N THR A 149 -1.52 3.08 2.40
CA THR A 149 -2.79 3.39 3.08
C THR A 149 -3.71 2.17 3.13
N LEU A 150 -3.80 1.41 2.04
CA LEU A 150 -4.57 0.17 1.98
C LEU A 150 -4.00 -0.84 2.99
N VAL A 151 -2.70 -1.12 2.94
CA VAL A 151 -2.03 -2.06 3.85
C VAL A 151 -2.23 -1.65 5.31
N PHE A 152 -2.12 -0.36 5.62
CA PHE A 152 -2.40 0.16 6.97
C PHE A 152 -3.87 -0.06 7.40
N ALA A 153 -4.84 0.14 6.50
CA ALA A 153 -6.23 -0.20 6.77
C ALA A 153 -6.43 -1.69 7.05
N LEU A 154 -5.79 -2.56 6.26
CA LEU A 154 -5.88 -4.02 6.41
C LEU A 154 -5.27 -4.48 7.74
N GLU A 155 -4.07 -4.00 8.09
CA GLU A 155 -3.41 -4.32 9.36
C GLU A 155 -4.28 -3.92 10.56
N TYR A 156 -4.90 -2.74 10.49
CA TYR A 156 -5.85 -2.30 11.51
C TYR A 156 -7.10 -3.19 11.56
N LEU A 157 -7.67 -3.55 10.41
CA LEU A 157 -8.84 -4.44 10.34
C LEU A 157 -8.53 -5.84 10.91
N PHE A 158 -7.39 -6.43 10.55
CA PHE A 158 -6.94 -7.70 11.14
C PHE A 158 -6.82 -7.60 12.66
N LYS A 159 -6.21 -6.53 13.16
CA LYS A 159 -6.05 -6.31 14.60
C LYS A 159 -7.40 -6.28 15.32
N ILE A 160 -8.39 -5.55 14.80
CA ILE A 160 -9.71 -5.46 15.45
C ILE A 160 -10.55 -6.74 15.30
N THR A 161 -10.28 -7.56 14.28
CA THR A 161 -10.92 -8.89 14.12
C THR A 161 -10.16 -10.00 14.86
N GLY A 162 -9.14 -9.65 15.65
CA GLY A 162 -8.42 -10.59 16.51
C GLY A 162 -7.30 -11.36 15.81
N ARG A 163 -6.89 -10.95 14.60
CA ARG A 163 -5.72 -11.51 13.90
C ARG A 163 -4.50 -10.62 14.08
N ARG A 164 -3.35 -11.27 14.25
CA ARG A 164 -2.05 -10.60 14.14
C ARG A 164 -1.61 -10.61 12.67
N ALA A 165 -0.96 -9.54 12.24
CA ALA A 165 -0.34 -9.46 10.92
C ALA A 165 1.05 -8.85 11.09
N ALA A 166 1.98 -9.24 10.22
CA ALA A 166 3.23 -8.52 10.04
C ALA A 166 3.21 -7.80 8.70
N THR A 167 3.66 -6.54 8.69
CA THR A 167 3.80 -5.75 7.47
C THR A 167 5.28 -5.48 7.19
N ILE A 168 5.71 -5.80 5.97
CA ILE A 168 7.05 -5.50 5.46
C ILE A 168 6.95 -4.91 4.07
N SER A 169 7.77 -3.89 3.82
CA SER A 169 7.94 -3.29 2.51
C SER A 169 9.23 -3.75 1.87
N ILE A 170 9.28 -3.86 0.53
CA ILE A 170 10.55 -4.04 -0.18
C ILE A 170 11.54 -2.90 0.15
N ASP A 171 11.00 -1.71 0.43
CA ASP A 171 11.79 -0.54 0.77
C ASP A 171 12.53 -0.69 2.11
N ASP A 172 12.09 -1.59 3.00
CA ASP A 172 12.79 -1.90 4.26
C ASP A 172 14.10 -2.64 4.03
N PHE A 173 14.27 -3.22 2.83
CA PHE A 173 15.44 -3.99 2.42
C PHE A 173 16.33 -3.22 1.45
N TYR A 174 16.23 -1.90 1.34
CA TYR A 174 17.24 -1.15 0.58
C TYR A 174 18.65 -1.40 1.16
N LEU A 175 19.63 -1.35 0.27
CA LEU A 175 21.05 -1.37 0.64
C LEU A 175 21.37 -0.24 1.61
N THR A 176 22.35 -0.44 2.50
CA THR A 176 22.87 0.65 3.33
C THR A 176 23.42 1.79 2.46
N ALA A 177 23.58 2.99 3.03
CA ALA A 177 24.12 4.14 2.31
C ALA A 177 25.50 3.84 1.69
N GLU A 178 26.34 3.09 2.39
CA GLU A 178 27.65 2.65 1.89
C GLU A 178 27.53 1.67 0.70
N GLU A 179 26.66 0.68 0.80
CA GLU A 179 26.44 -0.30 -0.26
C GLU A 179 25.78 0.32 -1.50
N GLN A 180 24.84 1.24 -1.31
CA GLN A 180 24.24 2.02 -2.40
C GLN A 180 25.29 2.89 -3.10
N ALA A 181 26.25 3.46 -2.37
CA ALA A 181 27.38 4.17 -2.98
C ALA A 181 28.24 3.23 -3.84
N LYS A 182 28.55 2.03 -3.35
CA LYS A 182 29.28 1.00 -4.12
C LYS A 182 28.52 0.57 -5.38
N LEU A 183 27.20 0.40 -5.29
CA LEU A 183 26.34 0.07 -6.43
C LEU A 183 26.42 1.16 -7.50
N ARG A 184 26.25 2.43 -7.12
CA ARG A 184 26.38 3.57 -8.03
C ARG A 184 27.77 3.60 -8.68
N ASP A 185 28.83 3.49 -7.90
CA ASP A 185 30.21 3.64 -8.38
C ASP A 185 30.61 2.49 -9.33
N SER A 186 30.00 1.32 -9.16
CA SER A 186 30.17 0.16 -10.07
C SER A 186 29.33 0.25 -11.35
N ASN A 187 28.41 1.20 -11.44
CA ASN A 187 27.51 1.39 -12.58
C ASN A 187 27.55 2.85 -13.11
N PRO A 188 28.74 3.36 -13.50
CA PRO A 188 28.88 4.74 -13.91
C PRO A 188 27.99 5.06 -15.12
N GLY A 189 27.22 6.14 -15.03
CA GLY A 189 26.31 6.59 -16.09
C GLY A 189 24.93 5.92 -16.10
N ASN A 190 24.67 4.96 -15.19
CA ASN A 190 23.33 4.39 -15.02
C ASN A 190 22.56 5.13 -13.91
N LEU A 191 21.74 6.11 -14.30
CA LEU A 191 20.92 6.94 -13.42
C LEU A 191 19.84 6.14 -12.66
N LEU A 192 19.45 4.98 -13.19
CA LEU A 192 18.44 4.11 -12.57
C LEU A 192 18.98 3.38 -11.32
N LEU A 193 20.31 3.25 -11.21
CA LEU A 193 21.01 2.61 -10.09
C LEU A 193 21.77 3.60 -9.20
N GLU A 194 21.70 4.90 -9.51
CA GLU A 194 22.40 5.94 -8.76
C GLU A 194 21.87 6.08 -7.33
N PHE A 195 20.55 5.92 -7.15
CA PHE A 195 19.87 5.97 -5.86
C PHE A 195 19.06 4.69 -5.60
N ARG A 196 18.64 4.52 -4.34
CA ARG A 196 17.73 3.44 -3.93
C ARG A 196 16.44 3.48 -4.77
N GLY A 197 15.96 2.31 -5.18
CA GLY A 197 14.71 2.18 -5.93
C GLY A 197 14.66 0.89 -6.75
N ASN A 198 15.38 0.87 -7.88
CA ASN A 198 15.32 -0.21 -8.88
C ASN A 198 15.98 -1.52 -8.42
N ALA A 199 15.74 -2.60 -9.17
CA ALA A 199 16.39 -3.90 -8.97
C ALA A 199 17.91 -3.77 -8.93
N GLY A 200 18.53 -4.35 -7.90
CA GLY A 200 19.95 -4.20 -7.56
C GLY A 200 20.19 -3.33 -6.33
N SER A 201 19.25 -2.44 -5.97
CA SER A 201 19.40 -1.55 -4.81
C SER A 201 18.90 -2.13 -3.47
N HIS A 202 18.71 -3.45 -3.38
CA HIS A 202 18.18 -4.12 -2.19
C HIS A 202 19.16 -5.16 -1.62
N ASP A 203 19.22 -5.27 -0.31
CA ASP A 203 19.89 -6.34 0.43
C ASP A 203 19.00 -7.61 0.38
N LEU A 204 19.16 -8.38 -0.70
CA LEU A 204 18.40 -9.61 -0.89
C LEU A 204 18.67 -10.66 0.20
N PRO A 205 19.91 -10.91 0.65
CA PRO A 205 20.17 -11.80 1.78
C PRO A 205 19.36 -11.46 3.04
N LEU A 206 19.36 -10.19 3.45
CA LEU A 206 18.57 -9.73 4.60
C LEU A 206 17.07 -9.99 4.40
N SER A 207 16.56 -9.73 3.19
CA SER A 207 15.14 -9.97 2.88
C SER A 207 14.75 -11.45 2.96
N VAL A 208 15.62 -12.35 2.46
CA VAL A 208 15.40 -13.80 2.49
C VAL A 208 15.45 -14.32 3.91
N GLU A 209 16.42 -13.88 4.71
CA GLU A 209 16.51 -14.22 6.14
C GLU A 209 15.25 -13.78 6.88
N THR A 210 14.80 -12.54 6.63
CA THR A 210 13.61 -11.96 7.26
C THR A 210 12.34 -12.75 6.91
N LEU A 211 12.07 -13.00 5.62
CA LEU A 211 10.90 -13.75 5.16
C LEU A 211 10.93 -15.21 5.65
N THR A 212 12.11 -15.82 5.73
CA THR A 212 12.30 -17.18 6.25
C THR A 212 12.11 -17.28 7.75
N ALA A 213 12.48 -16.26 8.51
CA ALA A 213 12.25 -16.23 9.95
C ALA A 213 10.78 -15.93 10.29
N LEU A 214 10.15 -15.02 9.54
CA LEU A 214 8.72 -14.75 9.66
C LEU A 214 7.87 -15.99 9.39
N SER A 215 8.23 -16.81 8.39
CA SER A 215 7.48 -18.04 8.09
C SER A 215 7.50 -19.07 9.23
N LYS A 216 8.38 -18.88 10.23
CA LYS A 216 8.49 -19.72 11.43
C LYS A 216 7.81 -19.12 12.66
N LEU A 217 7.17 -17.95 12.56
CA LEU A 217 6.39 -17.35 13.64
C LEU A 217 5.01 -18.02 13.79
N THR A 218 5.03 -19.32 14.08
CA THR A 218 3.86 -20.20 14.21
C THR A 218 3.39 -20.38 15.66
N LYS A 219 4.15 -19.88 16.65
CA LYS A 219 3.91 -20.09 18.07
C LYS A 219 3.87 -18.80 18.88
N GLU A 220 3.09 -18.85 19.95
CA GLU A 220 2.97 -17.76 20.92
C GLU A 220 4.28 -17.53 21.68
N GLY A 221 4.57 -16.28 22.03
CA GLY A 221 5.81 -15.89 22.72
C GLY A 221 7.06 -15.87 21.83
N VAL A 222 7.00 -16.35 20.58
CA VAL A 222 8.12 -16.23 19.64
C VAL A 222 8.09 -14.84 19.00
N LYS A 223 9.16 -14.09 19.22
CA LYS A 223 9.28 -12.67 18.83
C LYS A 223 10.40 -12.45 17.85
N MET A 224 10.23 -11.45 16.99
CA MET A 224 11.20 -11.06 15.97
C MET A 224 11.13 -9.56 15.73
N LYS A 225 12.28 -8.92 15.50
CA LYS A 225 12.36 -7.55 15.00
C LYS A 225 12.28 -7.50 13.48
N LEU A 226 11.56 -6.52 12.93
CA LEU A 226 11.43 -6.32 11.48
C LEU A 226 12.32 -5.18 11.00
N PRO A 227 13.15 -5.39 9.96
CA PRO A 227 13.96 -4.33 9.38
C PRO A 227 13.15 -3.09 9.01
N ARG A 228 13.75 -1.92 9.20
CA ARG A 228 13.22 -0.64 8.74
C ARG A 228 14.31 0.16 8.05
N TYR A 229 13.90 0.95 7.07
CA TYR A 229 14.78 1.85 6.35
C TYR A 229 14.41 3.31 6.65
N ASP A 230 15.38 4.09 7.13
CA ASP A 230 15.20 5.53 7.33
C ASP A 230 15.49 6.26 6.02
N LYS A 231 14.42 6.64 5.31
CA LYS A 231 14.50 7.40 4.05
C LYS A 231 15.02 8.83 4.24
N SER A 232 15.04 9.35 5.46
CA SER A 232 15.45 10.72 5.78
C SER A 232 16.93 10.86 6.12
N ALA A 233 17.58 9.77 6.53
CA ALA A 233 19.01 9.72 6.80
C ALA A 233 19.84 10.21 5.60
N TYR A 234 21.07 10.67 5.84
CA TYR A 234 21.99 11.18 4.81
C TYR A 234 21.32 12.21 3.87
N SER A 235 20.62 13.20 4.45
CA SER A 235 19.93 14.26 3.71
C SER A 235 18.93 13.72 2.69
N GLY A 236 18.12 12.72 3.08
CA GLY A 236 17.09 12.11 2.23
C GLY A 236 17.60 11.02 1.28
N ARG A 237 18.91 10.74 1.26
CA ARG A 237 19.49 9.60 0.53
C ARG A 237 19.16 8.26 1.18
N GLY A 238 18.89 8.31 2.48
CA GLY A 238 18.42 7.24 3.34
C GLY A 238 19.49 6.24 3.70
N ASP A 239 19.25 5.51 4.78
CA ASP A 239 20.08 4.39 5.25
C ASP A 239 19.21 3.41 6.04
N ARG A 240 19.77 2.22 6.32
CA ARG A 240 19.11 1.26 7.19
C ARG A 240 18.93 1.86 8.58
N ALA A 241 17.73 1.76 9.13
CA ALA A 241 17.46 2.25 10.48
C ALA A 241 18.20 1.38 11.50
N ASP A 242 18.49 1.94 12.67
CA ASP A 242 19.15 1.22 13.76
C ASP A 242 18.29 0.02 14.21
N PRO A 243 18.84 -1.21 14.29
CA PRO A 243 18.10 -2.39 14.75
C PRO A 243 17.46 -2.25 16.14
N SER A 244 17.92 -1.31 16.96
CA SER A 244 17.27 -0.99 18.25
C SER A 244 15.89 -0.35 18.09
N GLU A 245 15.65 0.36 16.98
CA GLU A 245 14.40 1.05 16.64
C GLU A 245 13.43 0.18 15.82
N TRP A 246 13.88 -0.98 15.34
CA TRP A 246 13.04 -1.89 14.56
C TRP A 246 11.84 -2.40 15.38
N PRO A 247 10.62 -2.36 14.84
CA PRO A 247 9.44 -2.84 15.53
C PRO A 247 9.52 -4.35 15.73
N GLU A 248 8.92 -4.82 16.82
CA GLU A 248 8.82 -6.23 17.16
C GLU A 248 7.46 -6.79 16.76
N VAL A 249 7.44 -8.00 16.20
CA VAL A 249 6.24 -8.80 15.96
C VAL A 249 6.33 -10.11 16.74
N GLU A 250 5.17 -10.67 17.07
CA GLU A 250 5.05 -11.91 17.85
C GLU A 250 4.09 -12.89 17.16
N GLY A 251 4.49 -14.15 17.07
CA GLY A 251 3.66 -15.24 16.56
C GLY A 251 2.59 -15.73 17.54
N PRO A 252 1.66 -16.62 17.12
CA PRO A 252 1.41 -17.01 15.73
C PRO A 252 0.94 -15.85 14.86
N LEU A 253 1.52 -15.77 13.66
CA LEU A 253 1.04 -14.89 12.60
C LEU A 253 0.22 -15.70 11.59
N PRO A 254 -1.08 -15.39 11.38
CA PRO A 254 -1.83 -15.97 10.27
C PRO A 254 -1.40 -15.41 8.91
N VAL A 255 -0.88 -14.19 8.85
CA VAL A 255 -0.60 -13.48 7.60
C VAL A 255 0.61 -12.53 7.69
N ILE A 256 1.33 -12.42 6.57
CA ILE A 256 2.37 -11.43 6.31
C ILE A 256 1.92 -10.61 5.09
N LEU A 257 1.83 -9.30 5.24
CA LEU A 257 1.56 -8.36 4.16
C LEU A 257 2.91 -7.87 3.61
N PHE A 258 3.28 -8.34 2.42
CA PHE A 258 4.54 -7.99 1.77
C PHE A 258 4.29 -7.05 0.60
N GLU A 259 4.72 -5.79 0.71
CA GLU A 259 4.32 -4.75 -0.23
C GLU A 259 5.50 -4.12 -0.99
N GLY A 260 5.31 -3.79 -2.27
CA GLY A 260 6.38 -3.20 -3.06
C GLY A 260 5.95 -2.70 -4.43
N TRP A 261 6.68 -1.72 -4.97
CA TRP A 261 6.32 -1.08 -6.23
C TRP A 261 6.72 -1.87 -7.47
N MET A 262 7.75 -2.72 -7.33
CA MET A 262 8.28 -3.62 -8.36
C MET A 262 8.08 -5.10 -8.01
N LEU A 263 7.35 -5.39 -6.92
CA LEU A 263 7.07 -6.76 -6.51
C LEU A 263 6.24 -7.46 -7.59
N GLY A 264 6.62 -8.66 -8.00
CA GLY A 264 5.98 -9.42 -9.06
C GLY A 264 6.53 -9.14 -10.47
N PHE A 265 7.39 -8.13 -10.68
CA PHE A 265 8.02 -7.89 -11.97
C PHE A 265 8.90 -9.08 -12.38
N LYS A 266 8.94 -9.37 -13.68
CA LYS A 266 9.77 -10.44 -14.23
C LYS A 266 10.82 -9.89 -15.18
N PRO A 267 12.02 -10.48 -15.25
CA PRO A 267 12.98 -10.16 -16.29
C PRO A 267 12.36 -10.38 -17.68
N LEU A 268 12.69 -9.51 -18.61
CA LEU A 268 12.26 -9.56 -20.00
C LEU A 268 13.48 -9.75 -20.92
N PRO A 269 13.27 -10.12 -22.20
CA PRO A 269 14.38 -10.18 -23.14
C PRO A 269 15.15 -8.84 -23.21
N PRO A 270 16.50 -8.84 -23.22
CA PRO A 270 17.30 -7.62 -23.14
C PRO A 270 16.96 -6.57 -24.20
N GLU A 271 16.62 -6.99 -25.42
CA GLU A 271 16.21 -6.12 -26.52
C GLU A 271 14.91 -5.35 -26.22
N VAL A 272 13.97 -5.95 -25.48
CA VAL A 272 12.69 -5.32 -25.11
C VAL A 272 12.94 -4.19 -24.12
N VAL A 273 13.72 -4.44 -23.07
CA VAL A 273 14.00 -3.42 -22.05
C VAL A 273 14.90 -2.31 -22.57
N LYS A 274 15.89 -2.63 -23.42
CA LYS A 274 16.77 -1.63 -24.04
C LYS A 274 16.03 -0.70 -25.00
N ALA A 275 14.98 -1.19 -25.66
CA ALA A 275 14.12 -0.36 -26.50
C ALA A 275 13.34 0.69 -25.69
N VAL A 276 13.07 0.43 -24.40
CA VAL A 276 12.44 1.39 -23.48
C VAL A 276 13.48 2.38 -22.94
N ASP A 277 14.57 1.86 -22.36
CA ASP A 277 15.72 2.63 -21.88
C ASP A 277 16.96 1.70 -21.82
N PRO A 278 18.08 2.02 -22.49
CA PRO A 278 19.29 1.19 -22.46
C PRO A 278 19.81 0.89 -21.04
N GLN A 279 19.59 1.79 -20.09
CA GLN A 279 20.02 1.63 -18.70
C GLN A 279 19.28 0.49 -17.98
N LEU A 280 18.11 0.08 -18.48
CA LEU A 280 17.35 -1.04 -17.92
C LEU A 280 18.02 -2.38 -18.15
N GLU A 281 18.99 -2.53 -19.05
CA GLU A 281 19.66 -3.83 -19.26
C GLU A 281 20.28 -4.36 -17.96
N THR A 282 20.94 -3.50 -17.20
CA THR A 282 21.52 -3.89 -15.90
C THR A 282 20.45 -4.13 -14.84
N VAL A 283 19.43 -3.27 -14.77
CA VAL A 283 18.29 -3.43 -13.84
C VAL A 283 17.55 -4.74 -14.11
N ASN A 284 17.30 -5.06 -15.37
CA ASN A 284 16.63 -6.28 -15.81
C ASN A 284 17.42 -7.54 -15.46
N LYS A 285 18.76 -7.49 -15.62
CA LYS A 285 19.64 -8.58 -15.17
C LYS A 285 19.59 -8.75 -13.65
N ASN A 286 19.64 -7.66 -12.88
CA ASN A 286 19.52 -7.72 -11.42
C ASN A 286 18.18 -8.31 -10.99
N LEU A 287 17.10 -8.07 -11.75
CA LEU A 287 15.76 -8.57 -11.45
C LEU A 287 15.67 -10.11 -11.48
N GLU A 288 16.59 -10.82 -12.15
CA GLU A 288 16.60 -12.29 -12.23
C GLU A 288 16.64 -12.96 -10.85
N THR A 289 17.35 -12.36 -9.88
CA THR A 289 17.49 -12.93 -8.54
C THR A 289 16.31 -12.65 -7.61
N TYR A 290 15.37 -11.79 -8.02
CA TYR A 290 14.26 -11.34 -7.17
C TYR A 290 13.16 -12.39 -7.03
N TYR A 291 13.04 -13.32 -7.98
CA TYR A 291 12.11 -14.44 -7.84
C TYR A 291 12.47 -15.30 -6.62
N ASP A 292 13.74 -15.69 -6.54
CA ASP A 292 14.25 -16.52 -5.44
C ASP A 292 14.31 -15.76 -4.11
N ALA A 293 14.47 -14.44 -4.15
CA ALA A 293 14.49 -13.64 -2.94
C ALA A 293 13.08 -13.42 -2.37
N TRP A 294 12.10 -13.12 -3.22
CA TRP A 294 10.80 -12.58 -2.82
C TRP A 294 9.63 -13.43 -3.31
N HIS A 295 9.51 -13.63 -4.62
CA HIS A 295 8.25 -14.13 -5.21
C HIS A 295 7.91 -15.55 -4.78
N LYS A 296 8.90 -16.42 -4.57
CA LYS A 296 8.66 -17.80 -4.10
C LYS A 296 7.97 -17.89 -2.73
N PHE A 297 8.11 -16.85 -1.90
CA PHE A 297 7.47 -16.78 -0.58
C PHE A 297 5.99 -16.40 -0.68
N VAL A 298 5.62 -15.62 -1.69
CA VAL A 298 4.26 -15.10 -1.86
C VAL A 298 3.35 -16.19 -2.42
N LYS A 299 2.17 -16.38 -1.79
CA LYS A 299 1.18 -17.37 -2.22
C LYS A 299 -0.08 -16.76 -2.79
N SER A 300 -0.45 -15.56 -2.31
CA SER A 300 -1.57 -14.80 -2.83
C SER A 300 -1.12 -13.40 -3.19
N TRP A 301 -1.70 -12.82 -4.23
CA TRP A 301 -1.24 -11.56 -4.80
C TRP A 301 -2.38 -10.56 -4.96
N ILE A 302 -2.13 -9.32 -4.58
CA ILE A 302 -2.97 -8.16 -4.92
C ILE A 302 -2.16 -7.27 -5.84
N VAL A 303 -2.65 -7.09 -7.06
CA VAL A 303 -2.02 -6.26 -8.09
C VAL A 303 -2.89 -5.05 -8.33
N ILE A 304 -2.38 -3.85 -8.03
CA ILE A 304 -3.06 -2.59 -8.29
C ILE A 304 -2.63 -2.10 -9.67
N LYS A 305 -3.56 -2.16 -10.61
CA LYS A 305 -3.40 -1.76 -11.99
C LYS A 305 -3.84 -0.33 -12.20
N ILE A 306 -2.96 0.46 -12.82
CA ILE A 306 -3.23 1.84 -13.20
C ILE A 306 -3.35 1.93 -14.72
N GLN A 307 -4.20 2.82 -15.22
CA GLN A 307 -4.41 3.00 -16.66
C GLN A 307 -3.20 3.66 -17.33
N ASP A 308 -2.60 4.65 -16.67
CA ASP A 308 -1.46 5.38 -17.18
C ASP A 308 -0.37 5.54 -16.10
N PRO A 309 0.86 5.03 -16.32
CA PRO A 309 2.01 5.27 -15.45
C PRO A 309 2.34 6.75 -15.19
N SER A 310 1.87 7.67 -16.04
CA SER A 310 2.04 9.11 -15.85
C SER A 310 1.38 9.62 -14.56
N TYR A 311 0.35 8.93 -14.03
CA TYR A 311 -0.29 9.28 -12.76
C TYR A 311 0.68 9.28 -11.58
N VAL A 312 1.74 8.48 -11.63
CA VAL A 312 2.78 8.45 -10.58
C VAL A 312 3.41 9.83 -10.39
N TYR A 313 3.62 10.57 -11.48
CA TYR A 313 4.12 11.94 -11.41
C TYR A 313 3.15 12.86 -10.66
N GLN A 314 1.88 12.85 -11.05
CA GLN A 314 0.86 13.69 -10.42
C GLN A 314 0.67 13.34 -8.93
N TRP A 315 0.62 12.06 -8.61
CA TRP A 315 0.50 11.61 -7.23
C TRP A 315 1.71 11.97 -6.38
N ARG A 316 2.93 11.90 -6.94
CA ARG A 316 4.12 12.33 -6.22
C ARG A 316 4.13 13.84 -6.01
N LEU A 317 3.78 14.61 -7.04
CA LEU A 317 3.69 16.07 -6.94
C LEU A 317 2.65 16.49 -5.88
N GLN A 318 1.48 15.85 -5.84
CA GLN A 318 0.47 16.08 -4.82
C GLN A 318 0.99 15.85 -3.40
N ALA A 319 1.76 14.77 -3.19
CA ALA A 319 2.37 14.45 -1.90
C ALA A 319 3.40 15.50 -1.47
N GLU A 320 4.28 15.93 -2.37
CA GLU A 320 5.29 16.96 -2.05
C GLU A 320 4.64 18.33 -1.81
N ILE A 321 3.58 18.69 -2.53
CA ILE A 321 2.80 19.91 -2.25
C ILE A 321 2.18 19.84 -0.86
N ALA A 322 1.60 18.70 -0.47
CA ALA A 322 1.02 18.52 0.86
C ALA A 322 2.09 18.62 1.96
N MET A 323 3.25 17.99 1.79
CA MET A 323 4.37 18.10 2.74
C MET A 323 4.87 19.54 2.91
N ARG A 324 4.99 20.28 1.81
CA ARG A 324 5.38 21.70 1.84
C ARG A 324 4.33 22.56 2.54
N ALA A 325 3.04 22.29 2.34
CA ALA A 325 1.95 22.99 3.02
C ALA A 325 1.95 22.73 4.53
N ASP A 326 2.38 21.54 4.97
CA ASP A 326 2.57 21.18 6.38
C ASP A 326 3.87 21.75 6.99
N GLY A 327 4.58 22.63 6.26
CA GLY A 327 5.81 23.27 6.73
C GLY A 327 7.05 22.38 6.73
N LYS A 328 6.99 21.21 6.06
CA LYS A 328 8.13 20.30 5.94
C LYS A 328 8.96 20.62 4.70
N ALA A 329 10.23 20.24 4.73
CA ALA A 329 11.04 20.19 3.52
C ALA A 329 10.40 19.20 2.53
N GLY A 330 10.27 19.62 1.28
CA GLY A 330 9.75 18.80 0.19
C GLY A 330 10.47 19.13 -1.11
N MET A 331 10.43 18.21 -2.06
CA MET A 331 11.09 18.36 -3.35
C MET A 331 10.45 19.49 -4.18
N THR A 332 11.27 20.15 -4.99
CA THR A 332 10.77 21.02 -6.06
C THR A 332 10.09 20.20 -7.16
N ASP A 333 9.32 20.84 -8.02
CA ASP A 333 8.62 20.16 -9.10
C ASP A 333 9.64 19.52 -10.09
N GLU A 334 10.81 20.15 -10.30
CA GLU A 334 11.92 19.59 -11.07
C GLU A 334 12.55 18.36 -10.40
N GLU A 335 12.75 18.40 -9.09
CA GLU A 335 13.26 17.26 -8.32
C GLU A 335 12.26 16.10 -8.32
N VAL A 336 10.96 16.39 -8.29
CA VAL A 336 9.91 15.37 -8.47
C VAL A 336 9.98 14.74 -9.85
N LYS A 337 10.17 15.54 -10.91
CA LYS A 337 10.35 15.01 -12.27
C LYS A 337 11.56 14.09 -12.35
N ASP A 338 12.71 14.50 -11.82
CA ASP A 338 13.91 13.67 -11.78
C ASP A 338 13.66 12.37 -11.00
N PHE A 339 13.09 12.46 -9.80
CA PHE A 339 12.77 11.31 -8.98
C PHE A 339 11.89 10.30 -9.74
N VAL A 340 10.77 10.76 -10.30
CA VAL A 340 9.81 9.89 -11.00
C VAL A 340 10.39 9.33 -12.30
N SER A 341 11.25 10.09 -12.99
CA SER A 341 11.91 9.64 -14.23
C SER A 341 12.74 8.38 -14.05
N ARG A 342 13.21 8.09 -12.82
CA ARG A 342 13.99 6.89 -12.49
C ARG A 342 13.15 5.62 -12.35
N TYR A 343 11.81 5.74 -12.23
CA TYR A 343 10.89 4.61 -12.09
C TYR A 343 10.04 4.38 -13.35
N LEU A 344 9.77 5.43 -14.13
CA LEU A 344 8.95 5.34 -15.35
C LEU A 344 9.47 4.33 -16.38
N PRO A 345 10.79 4.20 -16.64
CA PRO A 345 11.30 3.17 -17.55
C PRO A 345 10.92 1.77 -17.09
N ALA A 346 11.06 1.47 -15.80
CA ALA A 346 10.66 0.19 -15.23
C ALA A 346 9.15 -0.04 -15.38
N TYR A 347 8.32 0.98 -15.12
CA TYR A 347 6.88 0.86 -15.33
C TYR A 347 6.51 0.56 -16.79
N LYS A 348 7.10 1.28 -17.75
CA LYS A 348 6.87 1.07 -19.18
C LYS A 348 7.30 -0.31 -19.63
N ALA A 349 8.39 -0.84 -19.09
CA ALA A 349 8.90 -2.16 -19.44
C ALA A 349 8.10 -3.30 -18.81
N TYR A 350 7.86 -3.25 -17.50
CA TYR A 350 7.43 -4.43 -16.73
C TYR A 350 5.93 -4.48 -16.40
N LEU A 351 5.23 -3.34 -16.30
CA LEU A 351 3.79 -3.34 -15.97
C LEU A 351 2.93 -4.03 -17.03
N PRO A 352 3.16 -3.86 -18.35
CA PRO A 352 2.32 -4.53 -19.35
C PRO A 352 2.27 -6.03 -19.12
N THR A 353 3.43 -6.64 -18.86
CA THR A 353 3.50 -8.07 -18.63
C THR A 353 2.98 -8.50 -17.26
N LEU A 354 3.24 -7.72 -16.20
CA LEU A 354 2.64 -7.97 -14.88
C LEU A 354 1.11 -7.99 -14.96
N TYR A 355 0.53 -7.07 -15.73
CA TYR A 355 -0.93 -6.94 -15.85
C TYR A 355 -1.56 -8.01 -16.75
N SER A 356 -0.84 -8.47 -17.78
CA SER A 356 -1.37 -9.49 -18.70
C SER A 356 -1.17 -10.92 -18.19
N GLU A 357 -0.05 -11.20 -17.53
CA GLU A 357 0.33 -12.56 -17.14
C GLU A 357 0.28 -12.79 -15.62
N GLY A 358 0.22 -11.72 -14.83
CA GLY A 358 0.34 -11.79 -13.38
C GLY A 358 1.79 -11.80 -12.88
N PRO A 359 1.97 -11.79 -11.55
CA PRO A 359 3.29 -11.87 -10.93
C PRO A 359 4.07 -13.13 -11.30
N SER A 360 5.40 -13.04 -11.34
CA SER A 360 6.25 -14.19 -11.67
C SER A 360 6.00 -15.40 -10.74
N GLY A 361 5.52 -16.51 -11.31
CA GLY A 361 5.24 -17.76 -10.61
C GLY A 361 4.00 -17.72 -9.70
N SER A 362 3.11 -16.74 -9.87
CA SER A 362 1.83 -16.73 -9.17
C SER A 362 0.87 -17.79 -9.70
N ASP A 363 0.01 -18.29 -8.82
CA ASP A 363 -1.18 -19.05 -9.20
C ASP A 363 -2.33 -18.07 -9.53
N PRO A 364 -2.87 -18.04 -10.76
CA PRO A 364 -3.95 -17.14 -11.15
C PRO A 364 -5.20 -17.22 -10.27
N GLU A 365 -5.48 -18.36 -9.62
CA GLU A 365 -6.62 -18.50 -8.70
C GLU A 365 -6.45 -17.66 -7.42
N HIS A 366 -5.19 -17.33 -7.09
CA HIS A 366 -4.81 -16.56 -5.91
C HIS A 366 -4.29 -15.15 -6.26
N VAL A 367 -4.72 -14.59 -7.41
CA VAL A 367 -4.41 -13.21 -7.82
C VAL A 367 -5.67 -12.34 -7.88
N LEU A 368 -5.70 -11.28 -7.08
CA LEU A 368 -6.69 -10.20 -7.17
C LEU A 368 -6.13 -9.00 -7.93
N LEU A 369 -6.56 -8.82 -9.18
CA LEU A 369 -6.24 -7.65 -10.01
C LEU A 369 -7.28 -6.52 -9.81
N ILE A 370 -6.81 -5.36 -9.38
CA ILE A 370 -7.63 -4.18 -9.04
C ILE A 370 -7.24 -3.02 -9.94
N ASP A 371 -8.10 -2.68 -10.90
CA ASP A 371 -7.95 -1.49 -11.71
C ASP A 371 -8.39 -0.25 -10.90
N ILE A 372 -7.57 0.81 -10.91
CA ILE A 372 -7.90 2.09 -10.28
C ILE A 372 -7.80 3.26 -11.26
N ASP A 373 -8.59 4.30 -11.02
CA ASP A 373 -8.52 5.58 -11.72
C ASP A 373 -7.45 6.54 -11.15
N GLU A 374 -7.31 7.72 -11.75
CA GLU A 374 -6.43 8.79 -11.27
C GLU A 374 -6.79 9.26 -9.84
N GLY A 375 -8.07 9.14 -9.48
CA GLY A 375 -8.61 9.42 -8.14
C GLY A 375 -8.28 8.34 -7.10
N ARG A 376 -7.57 7.27 -7.49
CA ARG A 376 -7.25 6.08 -6.67
C ARG A 376 -8.50 5.31 -6.23
N ASN A 377 -9.57 5.40 -7.00
CA ASN A 377 -10.80 4.66 -6.77
C ASN A 377 -10.79 3.39 -7.64
N PRO A 378 -11.24 2.24 -7.10
CA PRO A 378 -11.38 1.04 -7.91
C PRO A 378 -12.44 1.26 -8.99
N ILE A 379 -12.17 0.73 -10.18
CA ILE A 379 -13.07 0.78 -11.33
C ILE A 379 -13.29 -0.62 -11.88
N LEU A 380 -14.36 -0.80 -12.66
CA LEU A 380 -14.51 -2.01 -13.45
C LEU A 380 -13.37 -2.05 -14.48
N GLY A 381 -12.62 -3.15 -14.49
CA GLY A 381 -11.50 -3.33 -15.42
C GLY A 381 -11.97 -3.24 -16.87
N CYS A 382 -11.15 -2.61 -17.72
CA CYS A 382 -11.36 -2.55 -19.16
C CYS A 382 -10.90 -3.82 -19.87
#